data_AF-A0A7S1IKC0-F1
#
_entry.id   AF-A0A7S1IKC0-F1
#
_cell.length_a   1.000
_cell.length_b   1.000
_cell.length_c   1.000
_cell.angle_alpha   90.00
_cell.angle_beta   90.00
_cell.angle_gamma   90.00
#
_symmetry.space_group_name_H-M   'P 1'
#
loop_
_entity.id
_entity.type
_entity.pdbx_description
1 polymer ?
#
loop_
_entity_poly.entity_id
_entity_poly.type
_entity_poly.pdbx_seq_one_letter_code
_entity_poly.pdbx_strand_id
1 'polypeptide(L)'
;AHWTQPLHEHFVTPTDRARCPWWGVLEDAVALTGKALEPEIFPAATDSRFIRQLGIPAFGFSPMANTPILLHEHNEYIDEGVFLEGIDVFVTVIRALGDTQRLPTE
;
A
#
# COMPACT_ATOMS: atom_id res chain seq x y z
N ALA A 1 -17.08 26.75 6.04
CA ALA A 1 -16.11 26.72 4.92
C ALA A 1 -15.96 25.28 4.44
N HIS A 2 -15.25 24.97 3.34
CA HIS A 2 -15.17 23.56 2.88
C HIS A 2 -14.53 22.64 3.95
N TRP A 3 -13.55 23.13 4.71
CA TRP A 3 -12.93 22.43 5.84
C TRP A 3 -13.81 22.25 7.08
N THR A 4 -15.07 22.73 7.07
CA THR A 4 -16.02 22.50 8.18
C THR A 4 -17.07 21.43 7.85
N GLN A 5 -17.01 20.80 6.67
CA GLN A 5 -17.82 19.62 6.36
C GLN A 5 -17.14 18.39 6.97
N PRO A 6 -17.82 17.64 7.86
CA PRO A 6 -17.24 16.41 8.40
C PRO A 6 -17.03 15.39 7.28
N LEU A 7 -15.81 14.85 7.24
CA LEU A 7 -15.36 13.91 6.23
C LEU A 7 -15.85 12.49 6.58
N HIS A 8 -17.17 12.28 6.47
CA HIS A 8 -17.87 11.03 6.83
C HIS A 8 -17.84 9.95 5.74
N GLU A 9 -17.53 10.28 4.49
CA GLU A 9 -17.41 9.30 3.41
C GLU A 9 -16.02 8.65 3.41
N HIS A 10 -16.02 7.32 3.33
CA HIS A 10 -14.83 6.48 3.36
C HIS A 10 -14.78 5.62 2.09
N PHE A 11 -14.01 6.11 1.10
CA PHE A 11 -13.73 5.41 -0.15
C PHE A 11 -12.68 4.31 0.10
N VAL A 12 -12.89 3.11 -0.47
CA VAL A 12 -12.05 1.92 -0.24
C VAL A 12 -11.57 1.29 -1.53
N THR A 13 -10.35 0.74 -1.52
CA THR A 13 -9.79 -0.02 -2.65
C THR A 13 -10.06 -1.50 -2.41
N PRO A 14 -10.64 -2.24 -3.38
CA PRO A 14 -10.79 -3.69 -3.24
C PRO A 14 -9.44 -4.41 -3.21
N THR A 15 -9.34 -5.46 -2.41
CA THR A 15 -8.19 -6.38 -2.33
C THR A 15 -8.51 -7.74 -2.97
N ASP A 16 -9.42 -7.75 -3.95
CA ASP A 16 -9.74 -8.92 -4.77
C ASP A 16 -9.22 -8.72 -6.20
N ARG A 17 -8.55 -9.73 -6.76
CA ARG A 17 -7.90 -9.64 -8.08
C ARG A 17 -8.88 -9.36 -9.23
N ALA A 18 -10.16 -9.72 -9.07
CA ALA A 18 -11.17 -9.57 -10.11
C ALA A 18 -11.68 -8.12 -10.24
N ARG A 19 -11.74 -7.37 -9.13
CA ARG A 19 -12.20 -5.97 -9.10
C ARG A 19 -11.05 -4.97 -8.98
N CYS A 20 -9.89 -5.39 -8.48
CA CYS A 20 -8.68 -4.58 -8.47
C CYS A 20 -7.47 -5.39 -8.99
N PRO A 21 -7.21 -5.39 -10.31
CA PRO A 21 -6.05 -6.09 -10.86
C PRO A 21 -4.71 -5.58 -10.32
N TRP A 22 -4.65 -4.29 -9.94
CA TRP A 22 -3.52 -3.69 -9.22
C TRP A 22 -3.18 -4.38 -7.89
N TRP A 23 -4.18 -4.92 -7.18
CA TRP A 23 -3.94 -5.76 -6.01
C TRP A 23 -3.18 -7.04 -6.40
N GLY A 24 -3.60 -7.71 -7.48
CA GLY A 24 -2.91 -8.90 -7.99
C GLY A 24 -1.47 -8.64 -8.38
N VAL A 25 -1.19 -7.52 -9.05
CA VAL A 25 0.19 -7.11 -9.41
C VAL A 25 1.04 -6.85 -8.17
N LEU A 26 0.48 -6.19 -7.14
CA LEU A 26 1.17 -5.94 -5.86
C LEU A 26 1.44 -7.25 -5.10
N GLU A 27 0.43 -8.13 -5.00
CA GLU A 27 0.51 -9.44 -4.34
C GLU A 27 1.56 -10.35 -5.00
N ASP A 28 1.55 -10.45 -6.33
CA ASP A 28 2.54 -11.23 -7.08
C ASP A 28 3.96 -10.64 -6.94
N ALA A 29 4.10 -9.31 -6.95
CA ALA A 29 5.41 -8.66 -6.82
C ALA A 29 6.03 -8.83 -5.43
N VAL A 30 5.23 -8.77 -4.36
CA VAL A 30 5.72 -9.00 -2.99
C VAL A 30 6.02 -10.48 -2.76
N ALA A 31 5.23 -11.40 -3.34
CA ALA A 31 5.51 -12.84 -3.30
C ALA A 31 6.87 -13.20 -3.94
N LEU A 32 7.27 -12.51 -5.02
CA LEU A 32 8.59 -12.70 -5.65
C LEU A 32 9.78 -12.36 -4.72
N THR A 33 9.57 -11.54 -3.69
CA THR A 33 10.59 -11.23 -2.66
C THR A 33 10.56 -12.18 -1.45
N GLY A 34 9.79 -13.27 -1.52
CA GLY A 34 9.66 -14.23 -0.42
C GLY A 34 8.90 -13.69 0.79
N LYS A 35 8.08 -12.65 0.61
CA LYS A 35 7.23 -12.04 1.65
C LYS A 35 5.76 -12.29 1.29
N ALA A 36 4.86 -12.15 2.27
CA ALA A 36 3.41 -12.23 2.07
C ALA A 36 2.76 -10.90 2.46
N LEU A 37 1.60 -10.59 1.87
CA LEU A 37 0.78 -9.45 2.24
C LEU A 37 -0.34 -9.88 3.19
N GLU A 38 -0.60 -9.05 4.19
CA GLU A 38 -1.76 -9.15 5.07
C GLU A 38 -2.61 -7.88 4.85
N PRO A 39 -3.77 -7.97 4.15
CA PRO A 39 -4.58 -6.81 3.83
C PRO A 39 -5.39 -6.34 5.04
N GLU A 40 -5.07 -5.14 5.55
CA GLU A 40 -5.70 -4.56 6.74
C GLU A 40 -6.41 -3.22 6.48
N ILE A 41 -7.45 -2.94 7.27
CA ILE A 41 -8.08 -1.61 7.29
C ILE A 41 -7.34 -0.72 8.27
N PHE A 42 -6.43 0.10 7.76
CA PHE A 42 -5.76 1.11 8.58
C PHE A 42 -6.76 2.18 9.05
N PRO A 43 -7.02 2.34 10.37
CA PRO A 43 -8.06 3.23 10.88
C PRO A 43 -7.66 4.70 10.90
N ALA A 44 -6.35 4.99 10.83
CA ALA A 44 -5.82 6.35 10.78
C ALA A 44 -5.82 6.91 9.35
N ALA A 45 -5.66 8.24 9.24
CA ALA A 45 -5.70 8.94 7.97
C ALA A 45 -4.36 8.84 7.21
N THR A 46 -4.44 8.54 5.91
CA THR A 46 -3.33 8.62 4.96
C THR A 46 -3.78 9.38 3.70
N ASP A 47 -2.84 9.89 2.90
CA ASP A 47 -3.14 10.63 1.66
C ASP A 47 -3.96 9.80 0.65
N SER A 48 -3.86 8.47 0.73
CA SER A 48 -4.70 7.51 -0.02
C SER A 48 -6.20 7.72 0.21
N ARG A 49 -6.62 8.44 1.25
CA ARG A 49 -7.99 8.92 1.39
C ARG A 49 -8.43 9.76 0.20
N PHE A 50 -7.65 10.79 -0.14
CA PHE A 50 -8.01 11.76 -1.19
C PHE A 50 -7.86 11.14 -2.58
N ILE A 51 -6.88 10.25 -2.77
CA ILE A 51 -6.71 9.48 -4.01
C ILE A 51 -7.92 8.57 -4.27
N ARG A 52 -8.38 7.82 -3.26
CA ARG A 52 -9.58 6.96 -3.39
C ARG A 52 -10.87 7.76 -3.60
N GLN A 53 -10.97 8.98 -3.07
CA GLN A 53 -12.10 9.88 -3.33
C GLN A 53 -12.18 10.29 -4.82
N LEU A 54 -11.06 10.31 -5.54
CA LEU A 54 -11.02 10.53 -7.00
C LEU A 54 -11.31 9.26 -7.82
N GLY A 55 -11.66 8.14 -7.16
CA GLY A 55 -11.90 6.85 -7.82
C GLY A 55 -10.63 6.08 -8.20
N ILE A 56 -9.45 6.58 -7.82
CA ILE A 56 -8.16 5.95 -8.14
C ILE A 56 -7.84 4.88 -7.08
N PRO A 57 -7.57 3.62 -7.46
CA PRO A 57 -7.09 2.59 -6.54
C PRO A 57 -5.79 3.00 -5.85
N ALA A 58 -5.77 2.94 -4.52
CA ALA A 58 -4.58 3.23 -3.73
C ALA A 58 -4.45 2.26 -2.55
N PHE A 59 -3.21 1.86 -2.25
CA PHE A 59 -2.86 0.97 -1.14
C PHE A 59 -1.84 1.67 -0.24
N GLY A 60 -2.04 1.62 1.07
CA GLY A 60 -0.98 1.96 2.02
C GLY A 60 -0.10 0.74 2.21
N PHE A 61 1.20 0.87 1.92
CA PHE A 61 2.15 -0.23 2.04
C PHE A 61 3.52 0.29 2.48
N SER A 62 4.06 -0.34 3.53
CA SER A 62 5.42 -0.10 4.03
C SER A 62 6.07 -1.48 4.25
N PRO A 63 7.17 -1.83 3.55
CA PRO A 63 7.82 -3.14 3.65
C PRO A 63 8.68 -3.27 4.93
N MET A 64 8.05 -3.08 6.09
CA MET A 64 8.70 -3.06 7.41
C MET A 64 8.40 -4.36 8.19
N ALA A 65 8.60 -5.51 7.53
CA ALA A 65 8.34 -6.81 8.12
C ALA A 65 9.16 -7.01 9.41
N ASN A 66 8.60 -7.71 10.40
CA ASN A 66 9.20 -7.97 11.71
C ASN A 66 9.59 -6.70 12.53
N THR A 67 9.09 -5.52 12.17
CA THR A 67 9.33 -4.27 12.92
C THR A 67 8.22 -4.03 13.95
N PRO A 68 8.52 -3.60 15.19
CA PRO A 68 7.51 -3.23 16.17
C PRO A 68 6.70 -2.02 15.70
N ILE A 69 5.40 -1.98 16.03
CA ILE A 69 4.54 -0.83 15.74
C ILE A 69 4.87 0.30 16.72
N LEU A 70 5.71 1.24 16.29
CA LEU A 70 6.18 2.39 17.08
C LEU A 70 5.82 3.74 16.45
N LEU A 71 4.83 3.79 15.54
CA LEU A 71 4.44 5.06 14.91
C LEU A 71 4.02 6.09 15.97
N HIS A 72 4.69 7.24 15.98
CA HIS A 72 4.49 8.30 16.98
C HIS A 72 4.85 7.94 18.44
N GLU A 73 5.56 6.83 18.67
CA GLU A 73 6.03 6.44 20.00
C GLU A 73 7.46 6.89 20.31
N HIS A 74 7.81 6.81 21.59
CA HIS A 74 9.16 7.13 22.07
C HIS A 74 10.18 6.14 21.52
N ASN A 75 11.28 6.65 20.97
CA ASN A 75 12.32 5.86 20.29
C ASN A 75 11.80 5.06 19.08
N GLU A 76 10.86 5.62 18.30
CA GLU A 76 10.49 5.10 16.98
C GLU A 76 11.75 4.80 16.14
N TYR A 77 11.88 3.57 15.64
CA TYR A 77 13.03 3.10 14.86
C TYR A 77 12.62 2.05 13.82
N ILE A 78 13.50 1.84 12.85
CA ILE A 78 13.52 0.70 11.93
C ILE A 78 14.92 0.09 11.94
N ASP A 79 15.03 -1.23 11.78
CA ASP A 79 16.32 -1.90 11.61
C ASP A 79 16.91 -1.59 10.22
N GLU A 80 18.24 -1.45 10.14
CA GLU A 80 18.93 -1.13 8.87
C GLU A 80 18.73 -2.22 7.82
N GLY A 81 18.76 -3.50 8.22
CA GLY A 81 18.50 -4.64 7.33
C GLY A 81 17.07 -4.63 6.81
N VAL A 82 16.08 -4.34 7.66
CA VAL A 82 14.67 -4.21 7.22
C VAL A 82 14.48 -3.02 6.27
N PHE A 83 15.14 -1.89 6.53
CA PHE A 83 15.11 -0.75 5.62
C PHE A 83 15.70 -1.09 4.24
N LEU A 84 16.84 -1.78 4.19
CA LEU A 84 17.49 -2.22 2.95
C LEU A 84 16.66 -3.27 2.20
N GLU A 85 16.11 -4.29 2.88
CA GLU A 85 15.14 -5.23 2.29
C GLU A 85 13.94 -4.49 1.70
N GLY A 86 13.46 -3.44 2.38
CA GLY A 86 12.35 -2.61 1.92
C GLY A 86 12.61 -1.91 0.59
N ILE A 87 13.86 -1.55 0.29
CA ILE A 87 14.25 -0.99 -1.00
C ILE A 87 14.10 -2.04 -2.11
N ASP A 88 14.58 -3.27 -1.90
CA ASP A 88 14.47 -4.36 -2.89
C ASP A 88 13.01 -4.75 -3.15
N VAL A 89 12.16 -4.73 -2.11
CA VAL A 89 10.71 -4.90 -2.26
C VAL A 89 10.11 -3.78 -3.11
N PHE A 90 10.40 -2.51 -2.82
CA PHE A 90 9.87 -1.40 -3.62
C PHE A 90 10.38 -1.41 -5.06
N VAL A 91 11.65 -1.72 -5.32
CA VAL A 91 12.19 -1.86 -6.68
C VAL A 91 11.45 -2.96 -7.46
N THR A 92 11.11 -4.07 -6.80
CA THR A 92 10.35 -5.17 -7.41
C THR A 92 8.90 -4.78 -7.71
N VAL A 93 8.22 -4.15 -6.73
CA VAL A 93 6.83 -3.67 -6.86
C VAL A 93 6.69 -2.58 -7.92
N ILE A 94 7.56 -1.56 -7.93
CA ILE A 94 7.50 -0.46 -8.90
C ILE A 94 7.75 -0.97 -10.32
N ARG A 95 8.67 -1.91 -10.52
CA ARG A 95 8.88 -2.56 -11.82
C ARG A 95 7.65 -3.34 -12.29
N ALA A 96 7.00 -4.09 -11.40
CA ALA A 96 5.80 -4.85 -11.73
C ALA A 96 4.59 -3.96 -12.05
N LEU A 97 4.41 -2.85 -11.33
CA LEU A 97 3.35 -1.87 -11.58
C LEU A 97 3.59 -1.03 -12.85
N GLY A 98 4.85 -0.79 -13.20
CA GLY A 98 5.24 -0.09 -14.44
C GLY A 98 5.28 -0.98 -15.70
N ASP A 99 5.08 -2.29 -15.56
CA ASP A 99 5.08 -3.24 -16.67
C ASP A 99 3.75 -3.17 -17.44
N THR A 100 3.80 -2.55 -18.63
CA THR A 100 2.64 -2.38 -19.51
C THR A 100 2.04 -3.70 -19.99
N GLN A 101 2.75 -4.83 -19.89
CA GLN A 101 2.21 -6.16 -20.22
C GLN A 101 1.33 -6.75 -19.10
N ARG A 102 1.41 -6.22 -17.89
CA ARG A 102 0.61 -6.65 -16.72
C ARG A 102 -0.63 -5.80 -16.49
N LEU A 103 -0.80 -4.72 -17.24
CA LEU A 103 -1.98 -3.89 -17.16
C LEU A 103 -3.19 -4.63 -17.75
N PRO A 104 -4.39 -4.48 -17.16
CA PRO A 104 -5.61 -4.87 -17.84
C PRO A 104 -5.72 -4.07 -19.13
N THR A 105 -5.93 -4.73 -20.26
CA THR A 105 -6.47 -4.08 -21.44
C THR A 105 -7.87 -3.54 -21.11
N GLU A 106 -8.10 -2.27 -21.47
CA GLU A 106 -9.42 -1.61 -21.40
C GLU A 106 -10.51 -2.35 -22.20
#